data_AF-A0A7C3YRA5-F1
#
_entry.id   AF-A0A7C3YRA5-F1
#
_cell.length_a   1.000
_cell.length_b   1.000
_cell.length_c   1.000
_cell.angle_alpha   90.00
_cell.angle_beta   90.00
_cell.angle_gamma   90.00
#
_symmetry.space_group_name_H-M   'P 1'
#
loop_
_entity.id
_entity.type
_entity.pdbx_description
1 polymer ?
#
loop_
_entity_poly.entity_id
_entity_poly.type
_entity_poly.pdbx_seq_one_letter_code
_entity_poly.pdbx_strand_id
1 'polypeptide(L)' 'MTLPREKHALEKKINRELRKIDAEMLQFSLWKSEKLDELLRIALTIRNFGGSARILEEKFIF' A
#
# COMPACT_ATOMS: atom_id res chain seq x y z
N MET A 1 -10.12 21.54 12.33
CA MET A 1 -8.89 20.96 11.76
C MET A 1 -9.22 20.44 10.37
N THR A 2 -8.92 21.20 9.31
CA THR A 2 -9.13 20.76 7.92
C THR A 2 -8.05 19.73 7.59
N LEU A 3 -8.38 18.46 7.76
CA LEU A 3 -7.56 17.36 7.25
C LEU A 3 -7.34 17.59 5.74
N PRO A 4 -6.10 17.53 5.21
CA PRO A 4 -5.85 17.76 3.79
C PRO A 4 -6.67 16.75 2.99
N ARG A 5 -7.71 17.20 2.29
CA ARG A 5 -8.66 16.34 1.55
C ARG A 5 -7.93 15.39 0.58
N GLU A 6 -6.79 15.84 0.07
CA GLU A 6 -5.93 15.10 -0.87
C GLU A 6 -5.31 13.85 -0.25
N LYS A 7 -4.88 13.89 1.02
CA LYS A 7 -4.29 12.71 1.68
C LYS A 7 -5.31 11.58 1.84
N HIS A 8 -6.52 11.91 2.26
CA HIS A 8 -7.60 10.92 2.40
C HIS A 8 -8.08 10.37 1.06
N ALA A 9 -8.04 11.18 0.00
CA ALA A 9 -8.38 10.70 -1.34
C ALA A 9 -7.34 9.69 -1.86
N LEU A 10 -6.05 9.98 -1.66
CA LEU A 10 -4.96 9.08 -2.02
C LEU A 10 -5.04 7.77 -1.22
N GLU A 11 -5.20 7.85 0.10
CA GLU A 11 -5.31 6.66 0.96
C GLU A 11 -6.46 5.75 0.51
N LYS A 12 -7.64 6.32 0.23
CA LYS A 12 -8.78 5.55 -0.33
C LYS A 12 -8.46 4.96 -1.71
N LYS A 13 -7.67 5.64 -2.55
CA LYS A 13 -7.24 5.10 -3.84
C LYS A 13 -6.32 3.90 -3.64
N ILE A 14 -5.27 4.04 -2.83
CA ILE A 14 -4.30 2.98 -2.53
C ILE A 14 -5.00 1.76 -1.93
N ASN A 15 -5.89 1.95 -0.95
CA ASN A 15 -6.65 0.84 -0.35
C ASN A 15 -7.52 0.10 -1.37
N ARG A 16 -8.06 0.81 -2.38
CA ARG A 16 -8.81 0.17 -3.47
C ARG A 16 -7.90 -0.59 -4.43
N GLU A 17 -6.72 -0.05 -4.75
CA GLU A 17 -5.74 -0.73 -5.60
C GLU A 17 -5.20 -1.99 -4.93
N LEU A 18 -4.88 -1.94 -3.64
CA LEU A 18 -4.46 -3.10 -2.85
C LEU A 18 -5.55 -4.19 -2.85
N ARG A 19 -6.82 -3.81 -2.63
CA ARG A 19 -7.93 -4.78 -2.71
C ARG A 19 -8.12 -5.39 -4.10
N LYS A 20 -7.86 -4.64 -5.18
CA LYS A 20 -7.96 -5.15 -6.55
C LYS A 20 -6.91 -6.21 -6.87
N ILE A 21 -5.80 -6.21 -6.15
CA ILE A 21 -4.71 -7.19 -6.34
C ILE A 21 -4.80 -8.32 -5.32
N ASP A 22 -5.96 -8.52 -4.68
CA ASP A 22 -6.20 -9.53 -3.66
C ASP A 22 -5.24 -9.38 -2.47
N ALA A 23 -4.80 -8.16 -2.16
CA ALA A 23 -3.97 -7.92 -0.99
C ALA A 23 -4.80 -8.01 0.30
N GLU A 24 -4.28 -8.73 1.27
CA GLU A 24 -4.83 -8.84 2.62
C GLU A 24 -4.21 -7.76 3.52
N MET A 25 -5.04 -7.08 4.30
CA MET A 25 -4.55 -6.14 5.31
C MET A 25 -4.25 -6.92 6.59
N LEU A 26 -2.98 -7.05 6.95
CA LEU A 26 -2.53 -7.72 8.18
C LEU A 26 -2.64 -6.78 9.39
N GLN A 27 -2.37 -5.49 9.18
CA GLN A 27 -2.48 -4.42 10.18
C GLN A 27 -2.74 -3.09 9.47
N PHE A 28 -3.12 -2.04 10.21
CA PHE A 28 -3.13 -0.68 9.68
C PHE A 28 -1.82 -0.35 8.96
N SER A 29 -1.89 0.00 7.67
CA SER A 29 -0.74 0.28 6.80
C SER A 29 0.17 -0.92 6.47
N LEU A 30 -0.17 -2.15 6.87
CA LEU A 30 0.58 -3.36 6.49
C LEU A 30 -0.31 -4.29 5.67
N TRP A 31 0.14 -4.57 4.46
CA TRP A 31 -0.58 -5.38 3.49
C TRP A 31 0.30 -6.48 2.93
N LYS A 32 -0.31 -7.63 2.64
CA LYS A 32 0.34 -8.81 2.07
C LYS A 32 -0.32 -9.16 0.73
N SER A 33 0.49 -9.45 -0.28
CA SER A 33 0.04 -9.97 -1.58
C SER A 33 1.20 -10.69 -2.25
N GLU A 34 0.90 -11.70 -3.05
CA GLU A 34 1.88 -12.43 -3.88
C GLU A 34 2.23 -11.67 -5.18
N LYS A 35 1.49 -10.59 -5.52
CA LYS A 35 1.67 -9.84 -6.76
C LYS A 35 2.73 -8.73 -6.61
N LEU A 36 4.01 -9.12 -6.57
CA LEU A 36 5.14 -8.20 -6.33
C LEU A 36 5.17 -6.98 -7.26
N ASP A 37 4.96 -7.16 -8.57
CA ASP A 37 5.02 -6.05 -9.55
C ASP A 37 3.95 -4.99 -9.28
N GLU A 38 2.75 -5.41 -8.86
CA GLU A 38 1.68 -4.49 -8.50
C GLU A 38 1.98 -3.78 -7.19
N LEU A 39 2.55 -4.47 -6.20
CA LEU A 39 3.01 -3.85 -4.96
C LEU A 39 4.07 -2.78 -5.22
N LEU A 40 5.01 -3.04 -6.14
CA LEU A 40 6.02 -2.06 -6.55
C LEU A 40 5.38 -0.82 -7.20
N ARG A 41 4.39 -1.00 -8.10
CA ARG A 41 3.64 0.12 -8.72
C ARG A 41 2.91 0.97 -7.68
N ILE A 42 2.25 0.33 -6.73
CA ILE A 42 1.55 1.01 -5.62
C ILE A 42 2.56 1.76 -4.75
N ALA A 43 3.70 1.15 -4.40
CA ALA A 43 4.75 1.78 -3.62
C ALA A 43 5.35 3.01 -4.32
N LEU A 44 5.59 2.94 -5.63
CA LEU A 44 6.03 4.09 -6.44
C LEU A 44 4.99 5.20 -6.42
N THR A 45 3.70 4.87 -6.55
CA THR A 45 2.61 5.84 -6.46
C THR A 45 2.62 6.56 -5.11
N ILE A 46 2.77 5.82 -4.01
CA ILE A 46 2.87 6.42 -2.66
C ILE A 46 4.06 7.37 -2.56
N ARG A 47 5.25 6.98 -3.07
CA ARG A 47 6.46 7.80 -3.04
C ARG A 47 6.34 9.07 -3.89
N ASN A 48 5.72 8.99 -5.06
CA ASN A 48 5.53 10.14 -5.96
C ASN A 48 4.62 11.23 -5.36
N PHE A 49 3.71 10.84 -4.46
CA PHE A 49 2.85 11.78 -3.71
C PHE A 49 3.49 12.27 -2.40
N GLY A 50 4.77 11.97 -2.15
CA GLY A 50 5.50 12.37 -0.94
C GLY A 50 5.26 11.47 0.27
N GLY A 51 4.68 10.28 0.08
CA GLY A 51 4.53 9.26 1.11
C GLY A 51 5.74 8.33 1.24
N SER A 52 5.66 7.40 2.18
CA SER A 52 6.67 6.35 2.38
C SER A 52 6.04 4.97 2.21
N ALA A 53 6.73 4.08 1.50
CA ALA A 53 6.34 2.70 1.31
C ALA A 53 7.59 1.81 1.25
N ARG A 54 7.51 0.64 1.90
CA ARG A 54 8.55 -0.40 1.90
C ARG A 54 7.91 -1.72 1.51
N ILE A 55 8.60 -2.50 0.69
CA ILE A 55 8.23 -3.86 0.36
C ILE A 55 9.15 -4.79 1.15
N LEU A 56 8.56 -5.81 1.77
CA LEU A 56 9.26 -6.81 2.56
C LEU A 56 8.89 -8.18 1.99
N GLU A 57 9.87 -9.05 1.81
CA GLU A 57 9.65 -10.46 1.49
C GLU A 57 9.48 -11.24 2.79
N GLU A 58 8.44 -12.05 2.87
CA GLU A 58 8.24 -12.95 3.99
C GLU A 58 9.25 -14.11 3.92
N LYS A 59 9.99 -14.33 4.99
CA LYS A 59 10.88 -15.49 5.14
C LYS A 59 10.32 -16.40 6.22
N PHE A 60 9.92 -17.60 5.83
CA PHE A 60 9.54 -18.65 6.78
C PHE A 60 10.81 -19.35 7.27
N ILE A 61 11.07 -19.28 8.57
CA ILE A 61 12.08 -20.09 9.25
C ILE A 61 11.31 -21.18 10.00
N PHE A 62 11.62 -22.44 9.70
CA PHE A 62 11.06 -23.63 10.31
C PHE A 62 12.11 -24.33 11.17
#